data_AF-A0A1X7GMX7-F1
#
_entry.id   AF-A0A1X7GMX7-F1
#
_cell.length_a   1.000
_cell.length_b   1.000
_cell.length_c   1.000
_cell.angle_alpha   90.00
_cell.angle_beta   90.00
_cell.angle_gamma   90.00
#
_symmetry.space_group_name_H-M   'P 1'
#
loop_
_entity.id
_entity.type
_entity.pdbx_description
1 polymer ?
#
loop_
_entity_poly.entity_id
_entity_poly.type
_entity_poly.pdbx_seq_one_letter_code
_entity_poly.pdbx_strand_id
1 'polypeptide(L)' 'MAAGSRPIGRGTDVTCAGQQTAAIASLARWHLEEAGRAELEAGNTGLPSRRLRLLSAARYHRDCAELAREELP' A
#
# COMPACT_ATOMS: atom_id res chain seq x y z
N MET A 1 11.55 18.81 -50.49
CA MET A 1 12.50 19.25 -49.43
C MET A 1 11.69 20.14 -48.49
N ALA A 2 11.54 19.93 -47.18
CA ALA A 2 12.25 19.08 -46.23
C ALA A 2 11.25 18.47 -45.23
N ALA A 3 11.50 17.22 -44.83
CA ALA A 3 10.77 16.53 -43.78
C ALA A 3 11.35 16.92 -42.42
N GLY A 4 10.54 17.53 -41.56
CA GLY A 4 10.87 17.76 -40.16
C GLY A 4 10.60 16.49 -39.35
N SER A 5 11.62 15.64 -39.20
CA SER A 5 11.59 14.49 -38.30
C SER A 5 11.44 14.96 -36.85
N ARG A 6 10.30 14.65 -36.23
CA ARG A 6 10.16 14.71 -34.77
C ARG A 6 10.76 13.41 -34.18
N PRO A 7 11.67 13.48 -33.21
CA PRO A 7 12.13 12.27 -32.54
C PRO A 7 11.01 11.74 -31.62
N ILE A 8 10.50 10.56 -31.93
CA ILE A 8 9.66 9.76 -31.02
C ILE A 8 10.62 9.06 -30.05
N GLY A 9 11.14 9.83 -29.09
CA GLY A 9 12.08 9.36 -28.07
C GLY A 9 11.36 8.78 -26.86
N ARG A 10 11.01 7.49 -26.95
CA ARG A 10 11.06 6.45 -25.90
C ARG A 10 11.42 6.96 -24.48
N GLY A 11 10.46 7.01 -23.55
CA GLY A 11 10.75 7.37 -22.15
C GLY A 11 9.63 7.19 -21.12
N THR A 12 8.47 6.65 -21.48
CA THR A 12 7.27 6.65 -20.62
C THR A 12 7.06 5.37 -19.80
N ASP A 13 7.70 4.26 -20.16
CA ASP A 13 7.48 2.97 -19.47
C ASP A 13 8.19 2.86 -18.11
N VAL A 14 9.41 3.40 -17.97
CA VAL A 14 10.18 3.36 -16.71
C VAL A 14 9.48 4.11 -15.57
N THR A 15 8.76 5.19 -15.90
CA THR A 15 8.02 5.97 -14.91
C THR A 15 6.76 5.29 -14.44
N CYS A 16 6.04 4.56 -15.31
CA CYS A 16 4.76 3.95 -14.96
C CYS A 16 4.93 2.76 -14.00
N ALA A 17 5.86 1.85 -14.31
CA ALA A 17 6.16 0.71 -13.45
C ALA A 17 6.71 1.16 -12.08
N GLY A 18 7.65 2.12 -12.07
CA GLY A 18 8.20 2.66 -10.82
C GLY A 18 7.17 3.38 -9.95
N GLN A 19 6.23 4.11 -10.56
CA GLN A 19 5.12 4.75 -9.85
C GLN A 19 4.17 3.72 -9.23
N GLN A 20 3.86 2.64 -9.96
CA GLN A 20 3.03 1.55 -9.46
C GLN A 20 3.70 0.84 -8.27
N THR A 21 4.99 0.49 -8.38
CA THR A 21 5.75 -0.09 -7.26
C THR A 21 5.74 0.83 -6.03
N ALA A 22 5.96 2.13 -6.21
CA ALA A 22 5.93 3.09 -5.11
C ALA A 22 4.53 3.22 -4.46
N ALA A 23 3.46 3.15 -5.26
CA ALA A 23 2.09 3.16 -4.77
C ALA A 23 1.77 1.90 -3.95
N ILE A 24 2.16 0.72 -4.44
CA ILE A 24 1.98 -0.56 -3.74
C ILE A 24 2.76 -0.57 -2.41
N ALA A 25 4.01 -0.11 -2.42
CA ALA A 25 4.82 0.00 -1.20
C ALA A 25 4.21 0.97 -0.19
N SER A 26 3.66 2.09 -0.67
CA SER A 26 2.96 3.07 0.19
C SER A 26 1.66 2.50 0.77
N LEU A 27 0.92 1.71 0.00
CA LEU A 27 -0.30 1.02 0.43
C LEU A 27 0.02 -0.03 1.52
N ALA A 28 1.05 -0.85 1.30
CA ALA A 28 1.50 -1.83 2.28
C ALA A 28 1.89 -1.15 3.61
N ARG A 29 2.63 -0.03 3.54
CA ARG A 29 2.98 0.76 4.74
C ARG A 29 1.75 1.30 5.44
N TRP A 30 0.81 1.89 4.70
CA TRP A 30 -0.42 2.43 5.27
C TRP A 30 -1.21 1.37 6.03
N HIS A 31 -1.36 0.18 5.47
CA HIS A 31 -2.01 -0.95 6.15
C HIS A 31 -1.31 -1.34 7.46
N LEU A 32 0.02 -1.36 7.50
CA LEU A 32 0.75 -1.65 8.74
C LEU A 32 0.53 -0.58 9.81
N GLU A 33 0.45 0.69 9.43
CA GLU A 33 0.14 1.78 10.35
C GLU A 33 -1.28 1.64 10.92
N GLU A 34 -2.28 1.34 10.07
CA GLU A 34 -3.65 1.11 10.53
C GLU A 34 -3.75 -0.11 11.44
N ALA A 35 -3.01 -1.19 11.16
CA ALA A 35 -2.93 -2.35 12.04
C ALA A 35 -2.40 -1.95 13.43
N GLY A 36 -1.32 -1.17 13.49
CA GLY A 36 -0.76 -0.69 14.75
C GLY A 36 -1.70 0.25 15.51
N ARG A 37 -2.41 1.14 14.81
CA ARG A 37 -3.45 2.01 15.42
C ARG A 37 -4.57 1.19 16.04
N ALA A 38 -5.06 0.18 15.33
CA ALA A 38 -6.13 -0.70 15.83
C ALA A 38 -5.69 -1.50 17.07
N GLU A 39 -4.44 -1.98 17.13
CA GLU A 39 -3.91 -2.67 18.31
C GLU A 39 -3.75 -1.76 19.52
N LEU A 40 -3.24 -0.55 19.30
CA LEU A 40 -3.12 0.45 20.36
C LEU A 40 -4.50 0.77 20.95
N GLU A 41 -5.51 0.98 20.11
CA GLU A 41 -6.88 1.21 20.56
C GLU A 41 -7.46 -0.01 21.29
N ALA A 42 -7.14 -1.23 20.84
CA ALA A 42 -7.56 -2.47 21.49
C ALA A 42 -6.99 -2.61 22.92
N GLY A 43 -5.75 -2.14 23.13
CA GLY A 43 -5.12 -2.06 24.45
C GLY A 43 -5.78 -1.02 25.36
N ASN A 44 -6.29 0.06 24.78
CA ASN A 44 -6.88 1.18 25.52
C ASN A 44 -8.37 1.00 25.85
N THR A 45 -9.09 0.11 25.17
CA THR A 45 -10.52 -0.10 25.42
C THR A 45 -10.76 -1.08 26.58
N GLY A 46 -11.71 -0.77 27.46
CA GLY A 46 -12.19 -1.68 28.50
C GLY A 46 -13.28 -2.66 28.02
N LEU A 47 -13.78 -2.51 26.79
CA LEU A 47 -14.91 -3.29 26.28
C LEU A 47 -14.42 -4.54 25.53
N PRO A 48 -14.73 -5.77 25.99
CA PRO A 48 -14.20 -7.00 25.38
C PRO A 48 -14.61 -7.18 23.91
N SER A 49 -15.86 -6.89 23.57
CA SER A 49 -16.36 -7.01 22.20
C SER A 49 -15.70 -6.02 21.24
N ARG A 50 -15.46 -4.78 21.68
CA ARG A 50 -14.75 -3.77 20.90
C ARG A 50 -13.28 -4.17 20.70
N ARG A 51 -12.62 -4.66 21.75
CA ARG A 51 -11.25 -5.16 21.68
C ARG A 51 -11.11 -6.27 20.62
N LEU A 52 -12.00 -7.25 20.62
CA LEU A 52 -11.98 -8.34 19.64
C LEU A 52 -12.13 -7.83 18.20
N ARG A 53 -13.03 -6.87 17.98
CA ARG A 53 -13.22 -6.24 16.66
C ARG A 53 -11.97 -5.49 16.20
N LEU A 54 -11.35 -4.72 17.09
CA LEU A 54 -10.11 -3.99 16.79
C LEU A 54 -8.95 -4.93 16.47
N LEU A 55 -8.75 -5.99 17.26
CA LEU A 55 -7.71 -6.99 16.97
C LEU A 55 -7.96 -7.74 15.66
N SER A 56 -9.23 -7.95 15.29
CA SER A 56 -9.57 -8.55 14.01
C SER A 56 -9.30 -7.61 12.83
N ALA A 57 -9.59 -6.32 12.99
CA ALA A 57 -9.24 -5.30 11.99
C ALA A 57 -7.71 -5.18 11.84
N ALA A 58 -6.97 -5.22 12.94
CA ALA A 58 -5.51 -5.20 12.90
C ALA A 58 -4.93 -6.38 12.12
N ARG A 59 -5.45 -7.59 12.34
CA ARG A 59 -5.06 -8.79 11.57
C ARG A 59 -5.38 -8.62 10.09
N TYR A 60 -6.60 -8.22 9.76
CA TYR A 60 -7.00 -7.97 8.37
C TYR A 60 -6.06 -6.99 7.66
N HIS A 61 -5.69 -5.90 8.32
CA HIS A 61 -4.74 -4.94 7.74
C HIS A 61 -3.34 -5.52 7.53
N ARG A 62 -2.85 -6.39 8.43
CA ARG A 62 -1.57 -7.09 8.19
C ARG A 62 -1.65 -8.01 6.99
N ASP A 63 -2.72 -8.78 6.87
CA ASP A 63 -2.94 -9.67 5.73
C ASP A 63 -2.95 -8.86 4.41
N CYS A 64 -3.62 -7.70 4.38
CA CYS A 64 -3.58 -6.81 3.22
C CYS A 64 -2.18 -6.25 2.93
N ALA A 65 -1.39 -5.94 3.96
CA ALA A 65 -0.02 -5.48 3.78
C ALA A 65 0.89 -6.58 3.23
N GLU A 66 0.67 -7.83 3.62
CA GLU A 66 1.36 -9.00 3.08
C GLU A 66 1.01 -9.21 1.60
N LEU A 67 -0.28 -9.21 1.26
CA LEU A 67 -0.73 -9.29 -0.13
C LEU A 67 -0.15 -8.16 -0.99
N ALA A 68 -0.13 -6.92 -0.49
CA ALA A 68 0.47 -5.81 -1.22
C ALA A 68 1.99 -5.99 -1.40
N ARG A 69 2.69 -6.66 -0.48
CA ARG A 69 4.13 -6.95 -0.64
C ARG A 69 4.40 -8.06 -1.65
N GLU A 70 3.49 -9.02 -1.80
CA GLU A 70 3.60 -10.07 -2.83
C GLU A 70 3.53 -9.51 -4.25
N GLU A 71 2.86 -8.36 -4.42
CA GLU A 71 2.76 -7.64 -5.70
C GLU A 71 3.98 -6.73 -5.99
N LEU A 72 4.95 -6.64 -5.07
CA LEU A 72 6.18 -5.89 -5.31
C LEU A 72 7.18 -6.74 -6.11
N PRO A 73 7.85 -6.15 -7.12
CA PRO A 73 8.84 -6.83 -7.96
C PRO A 73 10.14 -7.17 -7.22
#